data_AF-A0A9X5C8I9-F1
#
_entry.id   AF-A0A9X5C8I9-F1
#
_cell.length_a   1.000
_cell.length_b   1.000
_cell.length_c   1.000
_cell.angle_alpha   90.00
_cell.angle_beta   90.00
_cell.angle_gamma   90.00
#
_symmetry.space_group_name_H-M   'P 1'
#
loop_
_entity.id
_entity.type
_entity.pdbx_description
1 polymer ?
#
loop_
_entity_poly.entity_id
_entity_poly.type
_entity_poly.pdbx_seq_one_letter_code
_entity_poly.pdbx_strand_id
1 'polypeptide(L)'
;MRDLQNGNLAAAVFYEGDWCMKTINVLAILPYEGMKEIIINAAKEFEEISLYAYVGDLEEGVRIVKERSDDQEYDLIISRGGTAELLKKELKDRTILEIQTSFEDVFHAVLLARNYQEKFAIVSFPVIAQRAKELCVLLRYDIEVHTIRSEQEAVELLKKLQKAGYTMVVGDMITALVAKRFGMNPVLIMSGRESIDMTLRQAQQLAVMKKKISGECEILKSMQQTLPVHFTVLDEQGNVVESNVKNTEENDRYLAFVRENIELFKKKSDFYLERRFGKTIFIIHSARREMDGKTLFFVYGRSVYMEVPEKKGGIFLAEEADSEGYVFESSFGVINSVGQAREAILQCCDSRLPVLILGEPGTGKDAAASSIYHMGYNRGGAYFIIDCELVTGKEWNQFFEKPTSPLLDVNCTIYFKNIQALSSVTEKKLRDLIEYTNLCKRNQIIFSAVVRRGEEKCLMAEYILNRVKCFLLQALPIQQRKKDVKSLSVIYLNALNVELGKQIIGFEPEAEEELMNYHWPGNVTQLKRVLREAVMRTKECYITRNNIRMCIRNEIFLAPDENVYNINLEQSLYDITYEIVCMVMKQENMNQKRTAERLKVSRTTIWRILKEHETDLQPKGV
;
A
#
# COMPACT_ATOMS: atom_id res chain seq x y z
N MET A 1 40.11 8.39 -28.33
CA MET A 1 39.78 9.75 -28.83
C MET A 1 38.27 9.80 -29.00
N ARG A 2 37.61 10.63 -28.19
CA ARG A 2 36.22 11.15 -28.29
C ARG A 2 35.10 10.13 -28.44
N ASP A 3 34.54 9.72 -27.30
CA ASP A 3 33.09 9.80 -26.96
C ASP A 3 32.75 8.89 -25.76
N LEU A 4 33.45 9.16 -24.65
CA LEU A 4 33.14 8.71 -23.29
C LEU A 4 32.74 9.96 -22.48
N GLN A 5 31.69 10.65 -22.90
CA GLN A 5 31.07 11.76 -22.19
C GLN A 5 29.60 11.82 -22.60
N ASN A 6 28.70 11.28 -21.77
CA ASN A 6 27.44 11.91 -21.35
C ASN A 6 26.53 10.91 -20.60
N GLY A 7 26.70 10.87 -19.27
CA GLY A 7 25.63 11.17 -18.32
C GLY A 7 24.45 10.19 -18.18
N ASN A 8 24.64 9.12 -17.39
CA ASN A 8 23.89 8.91 -16.14
C ASN A 8 24.30 7.57 -15.50
N LEU A 9 25.55 7.53 -15.02
CA LEU A 9 25.99 6.64 -13.95
C LEU A 9 26.04 7.50 -12.68
N ALA A 10 24.86 7.84 -12.14
CA ALA A 10 24.74 8.57 -10.90
C ALA A 10 24.55 7.57 -9.75
N ALA A 11 25.66 7.33 -9.06
CA ALA A 11 25.73 7.11 -7.62
C ALA A 11 25.17 5.79 -7.06
N ALA A 12 25.78 4.67 -7.46
CA ALA A 12 26.22 3.69 -6.44
C ALA A 12 27.55 4.21 -5.87
N VAL A 13 27.48 5.30 -5.09
CA VAL A 13 28.57 5.62 -4.17
C VAL A 13 28.49 4.53 -3.11
N PHE A 14 29.25 3.45 -3.32
CA PHE A 14 29.77 2.68 -2.21
C PHE A 14 30.46 3.72 -1.33
N TYR A 15 29.79 4.13 -0.26
CA TYR A 15 30.45 4.74 0.86
C TYR A 15 31.44 3.69 1.35
N GLU A 16 32.68 3.78 0.88
CA GLU A 16 33.85 3.60 1.74
C GLU A 16 33.77 4.70 2.81
N GLY A 17 32.72 4.63 3.65
CA GLY A 17 32.68 5.36 4.89
C GLY A 17 33.68 4.64 5.77
N ASP A 18 34.72 5.35 6.17
CA ASP A 18 35.67 4.96 7.18
C ASP A 18 35.00 4.06 8.23
N TRP A 19 35.25 2.75 8.17
CA TRP A 19 35.05 1.85 9.31
C TRP A 19 36.14 2.13 10.37
N CYS A 20 36.46 3.42 10.57
CA CYS A 20 37.30 3.91 11.64
C CYS A 20 36.75 3.32 12.93
N MET A 21 37.62 2.63 13.66
CA MET A 21 37.31 2.04 14.94
C MET A 21 36.72 3.12 15.86
N LYS A 22 35.38 3.18 15.96
CA LYS A 22 34.73 3.98 17.00
C LYS A 22 35.08 3.32 18.33
N THR A 23 36.03 3.94 19.03
CA THR A 23 36.34 3.65 20.42
C THR A 23 35.12 3.97 21.28
N ILE A 24 34.92 3.20 22.33
CA ILE A 24 33.82 3.40 23.26
C ILE A 24 34.25 4.39 24.32
N ASN A 25 33.43 5.43 24.53
CA ASN A 25 33.68 6.42 25.55
C ASN A 25 33.17 5.92 26.90
N VAL A 26 34.10 5.58 27.78
CA VAL A 26 33.82 5.03 29.12
C VAL A 26 34.15 6.07 30.18
N LEU A 27 33.16 6.43 30.99
CA LEU A 27 33.35 7.31 32.16
C LEU A 27 33.51 6.46 33.42
N ALA A 28 34.67 6.51 34.05
CA ALA A 28 34.95 5.85 35.32
C ALA A 28 34.88 6.83 36.49
N ILE A 29 34.06 6.52 37.50
CA ILE A 29 33.96 7.28 38.76
C ILE A 29 34.34 6.39 39.91
N LEU A 30 35.45 6.76 40.55
CA LEU A 30 36.17 5.89 41.45
C LEU A 30 36.31 6.54 42.83
N PRO A 31 36.30 5.76 43.92
CA PRO A 31 36.29 6.30 45.27
C PRO A 31 37.63 6.92 45.73
N TYR A 32 38.75 6.61 45.09
CA TYR A 32 40.08 7.11 45.48
C TYR A 32 41.09 7.08 44.32
N GLU A 33 42.13 7.92 44.42
CA GLU A 33 43.15 8.10 43.36
C GLU A 33 43.91 6.80 43.01
N GLY A 34 44.22 5.96 43.98
CA GLY A 34 44.87 4.67 43.71
C GLY A 34 44.09 3.78 42.74
N MET A 35 42.75 3.77 42.82
CA MET A 35 41.92 2.99 41.88
C MET A 35 41.90 3.62 40.50
N LYS A 36 41.93 4.96 40.43
CA LYS A 36 42.05 5.71 39.18
C LYS A 36 43.33 5.37 38.43
N GLU A 37 44.46 5.34 39.10
CA GLU A 37 45.73 4.92 38.50
C GLU A 37 45.69 3.47 38.00
N ILE A 38 45.09 2.54 38.77
CA ILE A 38 44.99 1.13 38.35
C ILE A 38 44.13 0.99 37.10
N ILE A 39 42.95 1.64 37.05
CA ILE A 39 42.07 1.52 35.87
C ILE A 39 42.67 2.21 34.64
N ILE A 40 43.37 3.33 34.80
CA ILE A 40 44.05 4.02 33.69
C ILE A 40 45.14 3.11 33.12
N ASN A 41 45.90 2.44 33.97
CA ASN A 41 46.93 1.51 33.51
C ASN A 41 46.34 0.24 32.90
N ALA A 42 45.28 -0.31 33.49
CA ALA A 42 44.57 -1.47 32.95
C ALA A 42 43.94 -1.17 31.59
N ALA A 43 43.33 0.01 31.42
CA ALA A 43 42.69 0.43 30.17
C ALA A 43 43.66 0.58 28.99
N LYS A 44 44.96 0.80 29.24
CA LYS A 44 45.98 0.81 28.17
C LYS A 44 46.09 -0.51 27.42
N GLU A 45 45.67 -1.63 28.03
CA GLU A 45 45.65 -2.95 27.39
C GLU A 45 44.43 -3.16 26.47
N PHE A 46 43.48 -2.20 26.46
CA PHE A 46 42.24 -2.25 25.70
C PHE A 46 42.18 -1.09 24.69
N GLU A 47 42.61 -1.34 23.46
CA GLU A 47 42.66 -0.33 22.39
C GLU A 47 41.27 0.22 22.00
N GLU A 48 40.20 -0.54 22.23
CA GLU A 48 38.84 -0.12 21.87
C GLU A 48 38.16 0.79 22.91
N ILE A 49 38.81 1.09 24.04
CA ILE A 49 38.24 1.83 25.16
C ILE A 49 38.90 3.21 25.28
N SER A 50 38.09 4.28 25.14
CA SER A 50 38.47 5.64 25.51
C SER A 50 38.01 5.92 26.94
N LEU A 51 38.94 5.85 27.89
CA LEU A 51 38.64 5.97 29.32
C LEU A 51 38.80 7.41 29.85
N TYR A 52 37.77 7.89 30.52
CA TYR A 52 37.78 9.14 31.30
C TYR A 52 37.59 8.81 32.78
N ALA A 53 38.61 8.98 33.62
CA ALA A 53 38.57 8.57 35.02
C ALA A 53 38.60 9.75 35.99
N TYR A 54 37.64 9.79 36.92
CA TYR A 54 37.49 10.81 37.95
C TYR A 54 37.34 10.19 39.34
N VAL A 55 37.70 10.97 40.36
CA VAL A 55 37.52 10.58 41.76
C VAL A 55 36.29 11.27 42.31
N GLY A 56 35.36 10.48 42.86
CA GLY A 56 34.12 10.97 43.47
C GLY A 56 33.35 9.83 44.14
N ASP A 57 32.86 10.06 45.35
CA ASP A 57 32.08 9.11 46.13
C ASP A 57 30.63 9.58 46.31
N LEU A 58 29.71 8.61 46.35
CA LEU A 58 28.28 8.83 46.57
C LEU A 58 27.70 9.99 45.71
N GLU A 59 27.21 11.04 46.36
CA GLU A 59 26.56 12.21 45.76
C GLU A 59 27.52 13.03 44.90
N GLU A 60 28.80 13.11 45.28
CA GLU A 60 29.81 13.83 44.50
C GLU A 60 30.06 13.12 43.16
N GLY A 61 30.09 11.79 43.17
CA GLY A 61 30.17 10.98 41.95
C GLY A 61 28.98 11.23 41.01
N VAL A 62 27.77 11.29 41.55
CA VAL A 62 26.56 11.58 40.75
C VAL A 62 26.61 12.99 40.16
N ARG A 63 27.08 13.99 40.92
CA ARG A 63 27.21 15.37 40.45
C ARG A 63 28.16 15.46 39.26
N ILE A 64 29.32 14.79 39.35
CA ILE A 64 30.31 14.75 38.27
C ILE A 64 29.73 14.16 36.98
N VAL A 65 28.89 13.11 37.06
CA VAL A 65 28.22 12.57 35.87
C VAL A 65 27.28 13.60 35.26
N LYS A 66 26.43 14.25 36.07
CA LYS A 66 25.42 15.18 35.57
C LYS A 66 26.04 16.40 34.90
N GLU A 67 27.03 17.02 35.52
CA GLU A 67 27.72 18.20 34.98
C GLU A 67 28.42 17.91 33.64
N ARG A 68 28.86 16.67 33.41
CA ARG A 68 29.62 16.30 32.20
C ARG A 68 28.81 15.53 31.16
N SER A 69 27.57 15.16 31.47
CA SER A 69 26.68 14.48 30.53
C SER A 69 26.22 15.41 29.40
N ASP A 70 26.29 16.72 29.59
CA ASP A 70 25.91 17.73 28.59
C ASP A 70 27.02 18.00 27.56
N ASP A 71 28.29 17.80 27.93
CA ASP A 71 29.45 18.13 27.08
C ASP A 71 30.03 16.92 26.31
N GLN A 72 29.83 15.69 26.81
CA GLN A 72 30.37 14.48 26.18
C GLN A 72 29.38 13.31 26.23
N GLU A 73 29.14 12.71 25.06
CA GLU A 73 28.29 11.53 24.91
C GLU A 73 29.07 10.27 25.34
N TYR A 74 28.95 9.90 26.62
CA TYR A 74 29.51 8.65 27.15
C TYR A 74 28.58 7.46 26.87
N ASP A 75 29.16 6.37 26.39
CA ASP A 75 28.44 5.13 26.08
C ASP A 75 28.17 4.29 27.33
N LEU A 76 29.08 4.35 28.30
CA LEU A 76 29.14 3.47 29.46
C LEU A 76 29.72 4.19 30.67
N ILE A 77 29.20 3.89 31.86
CA ILE A 77 29.73 4.39 33.13
C ILE A 77 30.24 3.21 33.95
N ILE A 78 31.46 3.31 34.49
CA ILE A 78 32.03 2.35 35.43
C ILE A 78 32.11 3.01 36.81
N SER A 79 31.60 2.35 37.85
CA SER A 79 31.77 2.81 39.23
C SER A 79 31.86 1.65 40.22
N ARG A 80 31.96 1.92 41.53
CA ARG A 80 32.17 0.90 42.56
C ARG A 80 31.27 1.11 43.78
N GLY A 81 30.66 0.03 44.26
CA GLY A 81 29.92 -0.02 45.53
C GLY A 81 28.77 0.99 45.60
N GLY A 82 28.64 1.69 46.74
CA GLY A 82 27.52 2.61 46.99
C GLY A 82 27.33 3.70 45.93
N THR A 83 28.41 4.21 45.34
CA THR A 83 28.33 5.18 44.22
C THR A 83 27.70 4.56 42.98
N ALA A 84 28.04 3.30 42.64
CA ALA A 84 27.45 2.59 41.51
C ALA A 84 25.95 2.32 41.73
N GLU A 85 25.55 1.97 42.95
CA GLU A 85 24.15 1.74 43.29
C GLU A 85 23.32 3.04 43.21
N LEU A 86 23.86 4.16 43.66
CA LEU A 86 23.23 5.47 43.52
C LEU A 86 23.08 5.88 42.05
N LEU A 87 24.13 5.70 41.24
CA LEU A 87 24.08 5.97 39.81
C LEU A 87 23.00 5.13 39.12
N LYS A 88 22.88 3.84 39.46
CA LYS A 88 21.83 2.95 38.90
C LYS A 88 20.41 3.41 39.29
N LYS A 89 20.24 4.02 40.47
CA LYS A 89 18.94 4.54 40.93
C LYS A 89 18.57 5.85 40.24
N GLU A 90 19.53 6.76 40.07
CA GLU A 90 19.28 8.09 39.51
C GLU A 90 19.29 8.13 37.98
N LEU A 91 20.12 7.31 37.32
CA LEU A 91 20.33 7.33 35.87
C LEU A 91 19.86 6.02 35.25
N LYS A 92 18.53 5.85 35.12
CA LYS A 92 17.92 4.62 34.59
C LYS A 92 18.19 4.37 33.10
N ASP A 93 18.44 5.43 32.34
CA ASP A 93 18.62 5.36 30.88
C ASP A 93 20.08 5.15 30.46
N ARG A 94 21.00 4.98 31.43
CA ARG A 94 22.45 4.84 31.19
C ARG A 94 22.93 3.45 31.60
N THR A 95 23.85 2.89 30.80
CA THR A 95 24.50 1.62 31.11
C THR A 95 25.58 1.82 32.17
N ILE A 96 25.40 1.22 33.35
CA ILE A 96 26.34 1.34 34.48
C ILE A 96 26.90 -0.03 34.84
N LEU A 97 28.22 -0.20 34.72
CA LEU A 97 28.95 -1.35 35.20
C LEU A 97 29.52 -1.07 36.59
N GLU A 98 29.39 -2.07 37.46
CA GLU A 98 29.88 -2.00 38.82
C GLU A 98 31.12 -2.88 38.98
N ILE A 99 32.21 -2.29 39.45
CA ILE A 99 33.40 -3.03 39.87
C ILE A 99 33.04 -3.79 41.15
N GLN A 100 32.83 -5.10 41.02
CA GLN A 100 32.50 -5.94 42.15
C GLN A 100 33.73 -6.19 43.02
N THR A 101 33.55 -6.22 44.34
CA THR A 101 34.64 -6.54 45.29
C THR A 101 34.81 -8.05 45.35
N SER A 102 35.98 -8.60 45.01
CA SER A 102 36.22 -10.05 44.95
C SER A 102 36.46 -10.67 46.34
N PHE A 103 36.50 -12.01 46.41
CA PHE A 103 36.93 -12.70 47.62
C PHE A 103 38.43 -12.48 47.89
N GLU A 104 39.27 -12.38 46.86
CA GLU A 104 40.70 -12.07 47.05
C GLU A 104 40.88 -10.68 47.65
N ASP A 105 40.09 -9.68 47.23
CA ASP A 105 40.16 -8.31 47.75
C ASP A 105 39.97 -8.27 49.28
N VAL A 106 38.95 -8.97 49.77
CA VAL A 106 38.66 -9.08 51.21
C VAL A 106 39.74 -9.90 51.91
N PHE A 107 40.21 -10.98 51.29
CA PHE A 107 41.24 -11.85 51.85
C PHE A 107 42.57 -11.13 52.03
N HIS A 108 43.02 -10.36 51.04
CA HIS A 108 44.24 -9.53 51.13
C HIS A 108 44.14 -8.49 52.25
N ALA A 109 43.00 -7.82 52.38
CA ALA A 109 42.79 -6.84 53.45
C ALA A 109 42.84 -7.48 54.85
N VAL A 110 42.23 -8.67 55.01
CA VAL A 110 42.27 -9.43 56.27
C VAL A 110 43.68 -9.93 56.57
N LEU A 111 44.43 -10.42 55.58
CA LEU A 111 45.82 -10.84 55.76
C LEU A 111 46.72 -9.68 56.21
N LEU A 112 46.54 -8.49 55.62
CA LEU A 112 47.26 -7.29 56.04
C LEU A 112 46.93 -6.90 57.48
N ALA A 113 45.65 -6.94 57.85
CA ALA A 113 45.20 -6.65 59.21
C ALA A 113 45.73 -7.65 60.24
N ARG A 114 45.95 -8.92 59.87
CA ARG A 114 46.52 -9.94 60.79
C ARG A 114 47.98 -9.69 61.17
N ASN A 115 48.72 -8.92 60.38
CA ASN A 115 50.07 -8.51 60.76
C ASN A 115 50.05 -7.43 61.87
N TYR A 116 48.87 -6.93 62.22
CA TYR A 116 48.67 -6.01 63.32
C TYR A 116 48.49 -6.76 64.64
N GLN A 117 49.17 -6.32 65.70
CA GLN A 117 49.20 -7.02 66.99
C GLN A 117 47.98 -6.72 67.88
N GLU A 118 47.22 -5.66 67.58
CA GLU A 118 46.08 -5.24 68.41
C GLU A 118 44.73 -5.70 67.83
N LYS A 119 43.65 -5.50 68.59
CA LYS A 119 42.30 -5.92 68.19
C LYS A 119 41.79 -5.12 66.99
N PHE A 120 41.31 -5.83 65.98
CA PHE A 120 40.67 -5.23 64.81
C PHE A 120 39.29 -5.85 64.54
N ALA A 121 38.42 -5.08 63.91
CA ALA A 121 37.10 -5.52 63.46
C ALA A 121 36.90 -5.19 61.98
N ILE A 122 36.06 -5.96 61.30
CA ILE A 122 35.65 -5.68 59.92
C ILE A 122 34.33 -4.93 59.97
N VAL A 123 34.27 -3.75 59.35
CA VAL A 123 33.06 -2.92 59.28
C VAL A 123 32.86 -2.49 57.83
N SER A 124 31.74 -2.86 57.20
CA SER A 124 31.45 -2.46 55.82
C SER A 124 29.98 -2.54 55.46
N PHE A 125 29.63 -2.05 54.25
CA PHE A 125 28.30 -2.26 53.65
C PHE A 125 27.94 -3.75 53.46
N PRO A 126 26.65 -4.10 53.34
CA PRO A 126 26.15 -5.48 53.41
C PRO A 126 26.84 -6.46 52.45
N VAL A 127 27.09 -6.05 51.20
CA VAL A 127 27.69 -6.92 50.18
C VAL A 127 29.10 -7.38 50.57
N ILE A 128 29.93 -6.44 51.06
CA ILE A 128 31.32 -6.74 51.45
C ILE A 128 31.35 -7.48 52.79
N ALA A 129 30.49 -7.08 53.75
CA ALA A 129 30.46 -7.68 55.07
C ALA A 129 29.97 -9.13 55.03
N GLN A 130 29.03 -9.45 54.13
CA GLN A 130 28.60 -10.83 53.91
C GLN A 130 29.75 -11.69 53.39
N ARG A 131 30.50 -11.22 52.38
CA ARG A 131 31.68 -11.95 51.86
C ARG A 131 32.76 -12.13 52.93
N ALA A 132 32.99 -11.11 53.76
CA ALA A 132 33.91 -11.19 54.88
C ALA A 132 33.45 -12.25 55.92
N LYS A 133 32.16 -12.30 56.27
CA LYS A 133 31.61 -13.33 57.16
C LYS A 133 31.81 -14.74 56.60
N GLU A 134 31.49 -14.94 55.32
CA GLU A 134 31.67 -16.22 54.64
C GLU A 134 33.15 -16.66 54.65
N LEU A 135 34.06 -15.73 54.37
CA LEU A 135 35.50 -15.96 54.42
C LEU A 135 35.99 -16.32 55.84
N CYS A 136 35.54 -15.58 56.85
CA CYS A 136 35.90 -15.85 58.25
C CYS A 136 35.41 -17.24 58.70
N VAL A 137 34.21 -17.65 58.30
CA VAL A 137 33.68 -18.99 58.58
C VAL A 137 34.51 -20.07 57.89
N LEU A 138 34.84 -19.91 56.60
CA LEU A 138 35.63 -20.88 55.83
C LEU A 138 37.03 -21.07 56.39
N LEU A 139 37.68 -19.98 56.82
CA LEU A 139 39.03 -20.00 57.37
C LEU A 139 39.08 -20.25 58.89
N ARG A 140 37.92 -20.39 59.54
CA ARG A 140 37.78 -20.50 61.01
C ARG A 140 38.47 -19.34 61.75
N TYR A 141 38.34 -18.14 61.22
CA TYR A 141 38.84 -16.93 61.85
C TYR A 141 37.80 -16.33 62.79
N ASP A 142 38.22 -16.07 64.03
CA ASP A 142 37.41 -15.41 65.06
C ASP A 142 37.60 -13.89 64.96
N ILE A 143 36.98 -13.29 63.95
CA ILE A 143 37.02 -11.84 63.69
C ILE A 143 35.59 -11.31 63.71
N GLU A 144 35.35 -10.25 64.47
CA GLU A 144 34.04 -9.58 64.48
C GLU A 144 33.78 -8.85 63.16
N VAL A 145 32.67 -9.19 62.50
CA VAL A 145 32.21 -8.55 61.26
C VAL A 145 30.88 -7.85 61.47
N HIS A 146 30.89 -6.52 61.32
CA HIS A 146 29.73 -5.66 61.49
C HIS A 146 29.28 -5.06 60.15
N THR A 147 27.96 -4.95 59.98
CA THR A 147 27.32 -4.39 58.78
C THR A 147 26.79 -2.99 59.04
N ILE A 148 27.04 -2.06 58.12
CA ILE A 148 26.53 -0.69 58.15
C ILE A 148 25.74 -0.38 56.87
N ARG A 149 24.79 0.57 56.93
CA ARG A 149 24.00 1.05 55.78
C ARG A 149 24.12 2.55 55.53
N SER A 150 24.77 3.29 56.43
CA SER A 150 24.98 4.73 56.29
C SER A 150 26.26 5.20 57.00
N GLU A 151 26.75 6.39 56.66
CA GLU A 151 27.88 7.02 57.36
C GLU A 151 27.54 7.27 58.85
N GLN A 152 26.29 7.62 59.16
CA GLN A 152 25.84 7.86 60.54
C GLN A 152 25.90 6.58 61.39
N GLU A 153 25.44 5.45 60.84
CA GLU A 153 25.58 4.13 61.49
C GLU A 153 27.05 3.76 61.70
N ALA A 154 27.92 4.06 60.71
CA ALA A 154 29.35 3.84 60.85
C ALA A 154 29.95 4.64 62.01
N VAL A 155 29.57 5.91 62.15
CA VAL A 155 30.03 6.78 63.26
C VAL A 155 29.63 6.21 64.63
N GLU A 156 28.38 5.78 64.79
CA GLU A 156 27.90 5.23 66.07
C GLU A 156 28.59 3.92 66.43
N LEU A 157 28.75 3.04 65.45
CA LEU A 157 29.37 1.74 65.63
C LEU A 157 30.88 1.86 65.92
N LEU A 158 31.59 2.72 65.20
CA LEU A 158 33.02 2.93 65.41
C LEU A 158 33.31 3.52 66.80
N LYS A 159 32.45 4.40 67.32
CA LYS A 159 32.55 4.88 68.71
C LYS A 159 32.38 3.76 69.74
N LYS A 160 31.46 2.81 69.49
CA LYS A 160 31.27 1.64 70.36
C LYS A 160 32.49 0.72 70.32
N LEU A 161 33.03 0.46 69.13
CA LEU A 161 34.22 -0.38 68.94
C LEU A 161 35.47 0.23 69.57
N GLN A 162 35.66 1.55 69.44
CA GLN A 162 36.76 2.25 70.10
C GLN A 162 36.71 2.11 71.63
N LYS A 163 35.52 2.24 72.24
CA LYS A 163 35.33 2.02 73.69
C LYS A 163 35.56 0.57 74.11
N ALA A 164 35.31 -0.40 73.22
CA ALA A 164 35.58 -1.81 73.43
C ALA A 164 37.06 -2.21 73.23
N GLY A 165 37.93 -1.26 72.91
CA GLY A 165 39.38 -1.47 72.78
C GLY A 165 39.84 -1.91 71.39
N TYR A 166 39.01 -1.75 70.36
CA TYR A 166 39.45 -1.92 68.98
C TYR A 166 40.24 -0.69 68.52
N THR A 167 41.40 -0.91 67.91
CA THR A 167 42.30 0.17 67.46
C THR A 167 42.48 0.20 65.94
N MET A 168 42.10 -0.89 65.26
CA MET A 168 42.11 -1.00 63.80
C MET A 168 40.75 -1.42 63.25
N VAL A 169 40.42 -0.94 62.05
CA VAL A 169 39.18 -1.30 61.33
C VAL A 169 39.49 -1.62 59.89
N VAL A 170 38.97 -2.75 59.41
CA VAL A 170 39.04 -3.16 58.00
C VAL A 170 37.69 -2.86 57.34
N GLY A 171 37.67 -2.15 56.22
CA GLY A 171 36.39 -1.75 55.64
C GLY A 171 36.47 -1.07 54.28
N ASP A 172 35.33 -0.53 53.85
CA ASP A 172 35.22 0.32 52.66
C ASP A 172 35.75 1.74 52.89
N MET A 173 35.68 2.58 51.84
CA MET A 173 36.24 3.94 51.87
C MET A 173 35.55 4.83 52.92
N ILE A 174 34.23 4.70 53.08
CA ILE A 174 33.45 5.47 54.06
C ILE A 174 33.89 5.09 55.47
N THR A 175 33.97 3.78 55.75
CA THR A 175 34.45 3.27 57.04
C THR A 175 35.89 3.72 57.31
N ALA A 176 36.77 3.67 56.32
CA ALA A 176 38.16 4.09 56.46
C ALA A 176 38.30 5.59 56.77
N LEU A 177 37.51 6.44 56.10
CA LEU A 177 37.47 7.89 56.34
C LEU A 177 36.97 8.21 57.75
N VAL A 178 35.88 7.56 58.18
CA VAL A 178 35.30 7.77 59.52
C VAL A 178 36.26 7.25 60.61
N ALA A 179 36.86 6.07 60.43
CA ALA A 179 37.83 5.51 61.37
C ALA A 179 39.04 6.43 61.57
N LYS A 180 39.55 7.03 60.49
CA LYS A 180 40.66 7.99 60.55
C LYS A 180 40.29 9.26 61.35
N ARG A 181 39.04 9.75 61.22
CA ARG A 181 38.54 10.90 62.01
C ARG A 181 38.48 10.60 63.51
N PHE A 182 38.28 9.34 63.91
CA PHE A 182 38.26 8.90 65.30
C PHE A 182 39.61 8.40 65.83
N GLY A 183 40.69 8.52 65.04
CA GLY A 183 42.04 8.11 65.44
C GLY A 183 42.26 6.58 65.47
N MET A 184 41.39 5.81 64.81
CA MET A 184 41.61 4.38 64.59
C MET A 184 42.41 4.17 63.30
N ASN A 185 43.20 3.10 63.23
CA ASN A 185 43.97 2.74 62.04
C ASN A 185 43.07 2.06 61.00
N PRO A 186 42.83 2.64 59.81
CA PRO A 186 41.99 2.03 58.80
C PRO A 186 42.80 1.13 57.86
N VAL A 187 42.26 -0.05 57.53
CA VAL A 187 42.69 -0.88 56.40
C VAL A 187 41.57 -0.88 55.36
N LEU A 188 41.85 -0.29 54.20
CA LEU A 188 40.89 -0.22 53.12
C LEU A 188 40.85 -1.54 52.35
N ILE A 189 39.66 -2.07 52.12
CA ILE A 189 39.43 -3.17 51.17
C ILE A 189 39.53 -2.59 49.76
N MET A 190 40.75 -2.68 49.21
CA MET A 190 41.07 -2.23 47.87
C MET A 190 40.61 -3.27 46.85
N SER A 191 40.02 -2.82 45.75
CA SER A 191 39.78 -3.70 44.62
C SER A 191 41.09 -3.94 43.88
N GLY A 192 41.42 -5.20 43.68
CA GLY A 192 42.58 -5.65 42.93
C GLY A 192 42.43 -5.34 41.44
N ARG A 193 43.57 -5.45 40.74
CA ARG A 193 43.63 -5.28 39.28
C ARG A 193 42.72 -6.26 38.55
N GLU A 194 42.57 -7.49 39.06
CA GLU A 194 41.71 -8.52 38.46
C GLU A 194 40.23 -8.12 38.40
N SER A 195 39.69 -7.52 39.47
CA SER A 195 38.31 -7.00 39.51
C SER A 195 38.09 -5.89 38.48
N ILE A 196 39.10 -5.05 38.26
CA ILE A 196 39.06 -3.97 37.27
C ILE A 196 39.17 -4.54 35.85
N ASP A 197 40.12 -5.44 35.60
CA ASP A 197 40.30 -6.11 34.30
C ASP A 197 39.04 -6.87 33.88
N MET A 198 38.38 -7.56 34.81
CA MET A 198 37.10 -8.23 34.55
C MET A 198 36.02 -7.22 34.11
N THR A 199 35.94 -6.08 34.79
CA THR A 199 34.96 -5.03 34.46
C THR A 199 35.25 -4.39 33.10
N LEU A 200 36.53 -4.16 32.77
CA LEU A 200 36.96 -3.66 31.46
C LEU A 200 36.69 -4.67 30.33
N ARG A 201 36.90 -5.97 30.58
CA ARG A 201 36.50 -7.03 29.62
C ARG A 201 34.99 -7.05 29.37
N GLN A 202 34.17 -6.86 30.41
CA GLN A 202 32.72 -6.73 30.26
C GLN A 202 32.36 -5.49 29.44
N ALA A 203 33.02 -4.36 29.69
CA ALA A 203 32.86 -3.14 28.89
C ALA A 203 33.20 -3.39 27.41
N GLN A 204 34.31 -4.09 27.12
CA GLN A 204 34.70 -4.46 25.76
C GLN A 204 33.69 -5.39 25.08
N GLN A 205 33.14 -6.38 25.80
CA GLN A 205 32.12 -7.27 25.23
C GLN A 205 30.84 -6.51 24.86
N LEU A 206 30.37 -5.63 25.76
CA LEU A 206 29.22 -4.77 25.48
C LEU A 206 29.51 -3.82 24.30
N ALA A 207 30.75 -3.35 24.18
CA ALA A 207 31.19 -2.55 23.05
C ALA A 207 31.05 -3.27 21.71
N VAL A 208 31.56 -4.50 21.63
CA VAL A 208 31.45 -5.32 20.42
C VAL A 208 29.98 -5.58 20.05
N MET A 209 29.14 -5.90 21.04
CA MET A 209 27.71 -6.11 20.81
C MET A 209 27.01 -4.84 20.30
N LYS A 210 27.27 -3.69 20.94
CA LYS A 210 26.71 -2.40 20.51
C LYS A 210 27.15 -2.05 19.09
N LYS A 211 28.43 -2.27 18.75
CA LYS A 211 28.97 -2.07 17.39
C LYS A 211 28.25 -2.95 16.38
N LYS A 212 28.07 -4.23 16.67
CA LYS A 212 27.37 -5.17 15.78
C LYS A 212 25.93 -4.73 15.54
N ILE A 213 25.19 -4.41 16.59
CA ILE A 213 23.79 -3.97 16.50
C ILE A 213 23.69 -2.65 15.74
N SER A 214 24.56 -1.68 16.04
CA SER A 214 24.58 -0.39 15.34
C SER A 214 24.89 -0.56 13.84
N GLY A 215 25.84 -1.43 13.49
CA GLY A 215 26.17 -1.72 12.09
C GLY A 215 25.02 -2.39 11.35
N GLU A 216 24.34 -3.37 11.97
CA GLU A 216 23.13 -3.99 11.41
C GLU A 216 22.00 -2.94 11.21
N CYS A 217 21.79 -2.06 12.18
CA CYS A 217 20.82 -0.97 12.08
C CYS A 217 21.16 0.05 10.98
N GLU A 218 22.45 0.40 10.81
CA GLU A 218 22.90 1.30 9.74
C GLU A 218 22.66 0.68 8.35
N ILE A 219 22.97 -0.61 8.17
CA ILE A 219 22.69 -1.34 6.93
C ILE A 219 21.19 -1.28 6.61
N LEU A 220 20.33 -1.54 7.59
CA LEU A 220 18.88 -1.47 7.42
C LEU A 220 18.42 -0.06 7.05
N LYS A 221 18.96 0.99 7.69
CA LYS A 221 18.65 2.39 7.35
C LYS A 221 19.11 2.75 5.95
N SER A 222 20.30 2.32 5.52
CA SER A 222 20.78 2.52 4.14
C SER A 222 19.92 1.78 3.11
N MET A 223 19.47 0.56 3.42
CA MET A 223 18.51 -0.17 2.57
C MET A 223 17.18 0.59 2.49
N GLN A 224 16.65 1.10 3.60
CA GLN A 224 15.42 1.88 3.59
C GLN A 224 15.53 3.15 2.73
N GLN A 225 16.67 3.81 2.72
CA GLN A 225 16.89 5.04 1.94
C GLN A 225 17.10 4.78 0.43
N THR A 226 17.46 3.56 0.03
CA THR A 226 17.69 3.19 -1.37
C THR A 226 16.46 2.57 -2.04
N LEU A 227 15.48 2.10 -1.25
CA LEU A 227 14.23 1.58 -1.79
C LEU A 227 13.41 2.68 -2.48
N PRO A 228 12.82 2.40 -3.66
CA PRO A 228 11.94 3.33 -4.37
C PRO A 228 10.51 3.34 -3.77
N VAL A 229 10.42 3.28 -2.43
CA VAL A 229 9.17 3.23 -1.67
C VAL A 229 9.33 4.17 -0.49
N HIS A 230 8.37 5.06 -0.28
CA HIS A 230 8.25 5.89 0.89
C HIS A 230 7.73 5.06 2.07
N PHE A 231 8.33 5.25 3.23
CA PHE A 231 8.01 4.55 4.46
C PHE A 231 7.98 5.56 5.58
N THR A 232 6.92 5.51 6.39
CA THR A 232 6.74 6.37 7.54
C THR A 232 6.07 5.58 8.66
N VAL A 233 6.70 5.59 9.83
CA VAL A 233 6.13 5.04 11.06
C VAL A 233 5.54 6.18 11.87
N LEU A 234 4.30 6.03 12.28
CA LEU A 234 3.59 6.98 13.13
C LEU A 234 3.30 6.37 14.50
N ASP A 235 3.32 7.20 15.54
CA ASP A 235 2.80 6.84 16.86
C ASP A 235 1.26 7.00 16.93
N GLU A 236 0.66 6.69 18.08
CA GLU A 236 -0.78 6.84 18.33
C GLU A 236 -1.30 8.27 18.20
N GLN A 237 -0.42 9.25 18.35
CA GLN A 237 -0.73 10.67 18.29
C GLN A 237 -0.55 11.22 16.87
N GLY A 238 0.03 10.44 15.96
CA GLY A 238 0.30 10.83 14.58
C GLY A 238 1.66 11.49 14.35
N ASN A 239 2.55 11.47 15.34
CA ASN A 239 3.91 11.96 15.18
C ASN A 239 4.76 10.94 14.43
N VAL A 240 5.66 11.43 13.59
CA VAL A 240 6.59 10.59 12.83
C VAL A 240 7.67 10.06 13.77
N VAL A 241 7.68 8.75 13.96
CA VAL A 241 8.72 8.04 14.73
C VAL A 241 9.95 7.78 13.84
N GLU A 242 9.72 7.34 12.61
CA GLU A 242 10.78 7.07 11.64
C GLU A 242 10.25 7.28 10.22
N SER A 243 11.11 7.75 9.31
CA SER A 243 10.74 7.96 7.92
C SER A 243 11.96 7.90 7.00
N ASN A 244 11.81 7.25 5.85
CA ASN A 244 12.83 7.26 4.78
C ASN A 244 12.59 8.38 3.74
N VAL A 245 11.61 9.24 4.00
CA VAL A 245 11.17 10.32 3.11
C VAL A 245 12.16 11.48 3.22
N LYS A 246 12.85 11.81 2.12
CA LYS A 246 13.76 12.97 2.04
C LYS A 246 12.98 14.29 1.99
N ASN A 247 13.53 15.40 2.47
CA ASN A 247 12.91 16.72 2.32
C ASN A 247 12.94 17.18 0.86
N THR A 248 11.90 16.84 0.10
CA THR A 248 11.60 17.36 -1.23
C THR A 248 10.12 17.78 -1.27
N GLU A 249 9.75 18.72 -2.14
CA GLU A 249 8.39 19.28 -2.18
C GLU A 249 7.29 18.22 -2.42
N GLU A 250 7.58 17.14 -3.16
CA GLU A 250 6.65 16.01 -3.35
C GLU A 250 6.46 15.17 -2.09
N ASN A 251 7.51 15.09 -1.28
CA ASN A 251 7.56 14.32 -0.05
C ASN A 251 6.84 15.03 1.11
N ASP A 252 6.85 16.36 1.11
CA ASP A 252 6.03 17.16 2.02
C ASP A 252 4.52 16.95 1.77
N ARG A 253 4.13 16.79 0.49
CA ARG A 253 2.74 16.44 0.12
C ARG A 253 2.37 15.03 0.57
N TYR A 254 3.29 14.08 0.47
CA TYR A 254 3.10 12.73 1.01
C TYR A 254 2.92 12.77 2.53
N LEU A 255 3.79 13.46 3.27
CA LEU A 255 3.68 13.57 4.73
C LEU A 255 2.40 14.31 5.17
N ALA A 256 2.00 15.37 4.45
CA ALA A 256 0.73 16.06 4.69
C ALA A 256 -0.46 15.11 4.46
N PHE A 257 -0.43 14.32 3.38
CA PHE A 257 -1.46 13.35 3.07
C PHE A 257 -1.57 12.23 4.13
N VAL A 258 -0.43 11.71 4.60
CA VAL A 258 -0.38 10.74 5.69
C VAL A 258 -0.99 11.33 6.96
N ARG A 259 -0.66 12.59 7.30
CA ARG A 259 -1.19 13.28 8.49
C ARG A 259 -2.69 13.53 8.42
N GLU A 260 -3.22 13.94 7.26
CA GLU A 260 -4.66 14.16 7.07
C GLU A 260 -5.50 12.88 7.29
N ASN A 261 -4.90 11.70 7.12
CA ASN A 261 -5.61 10.42 7.15
C ASN A 261 -5.30 9.54 8.38
N ILE A 262 -4.63 10.10 9.41
CA ILE A 262 -4.31 9.40 10.67
C ILE A 262 -5.54 8.75 11.31
N GLU A 263 -6.67 9.45 11.33
CA GLU A 263 -7.91 8.96 11.95
C GLU A 263 -8.53 7.76 11.21
N LEU A 264 -8.23 7.60 9.91
CA LEU A 264 -8.65 6.43 9.13
C LEU A 264 -7.76 5.22 9.46
N PHE A 265 -6.46 5.43 9.62
CA PHE A 265 -5.51 4.38 10.02
C PHE A 265 -5.80 3.84 11.42
N LYS A 266 -6.34 4.67 12.34
CA LYS A 266 -6.76 4.24 13.67
C LYS A 266 -7.98 3.30 13.68
N LYS A 267 -8.89 3.45 12.71
CA LYS A 267 -10.19 2.73 12.68
C LYS A 267 -10.14 1.34 12.03
N LYS A 268 -9.20 1.07 11.12
CA LYS A 268 -9.07 -0.21 10.40
C LYS A 268 -7.64 -0.73 10.46
N SER A 269 -7.48 -2.04 10.65
CA SER A 269 -6.18 -2.69 10.89
C SER A 269 -5.22 -2.62 9.69
N ASP A 270 -5.77 -2.80 8.49
CA ASP A 270 -5.05 -2.66 7.22
C ASP A 270 -5.91 -1.78 6.30
N PHE A 271 -5.29 -0.78 5.68
CA PHE A 271 -6.00 0.17 4.81
C PHE A 271 -5.16 0.53 3.59
N TYR A 272 -5.84 0.65 2.45
CA TYR A 272 -5.30 1.06 1.16
C TYR A 272 -5.92 2.41 0.81
N LEU A 273 -5.09 3.39 0.48
CA LEU A 273 -5.54 4.71 0.07
C LEU A 273 -4.72 5.21 -1.11
N GLU A 274 -5.41 5.69 -2.14
CA GLU A 274 -4.79 6.24 -3.34
C GLU A 274 -5.16 7.73 -3.46
N ARG A 275 -4.17 8.60 -3.67
CA ARG A 275 -4.43 10.02 -3.93
C ARG A 275 -3.49 10.57 -4.98
N ARG A 276 -4.07 11.30 -5.93
CA ARG A 276 -3.36 11.93 -7.03
C ARG A 276 -2.95 13.35 -6.67
N PHE A 277 -1.68 13.66 -6.89
CA PHE A 277 -1.16 15.03 -6.88
C PHE A 277 -0.58 15.34 -8.27
N GLY A 278 -1.38 15.96 -9.14
CA GLY A 278 -0.95 16.31 -10.50
C GLY A 278 -0.72 15.09 -11.41
N LYS A 279 0.53 14.83 -11.80
CA LYS A 279 0.92 13.67 -12.65
C LYS A 279 1.36 12.44 -11.85
N THR A 280 1.36 12.53 -10.52
CA THR A 280 1.89 11.51 -9.63
C THR A 280 0.75 10.94 -8.78
N ILE A 281 0.62 9.61 -8.80
CA ILE A 281 -0.33 8.87 -7.96
C ILE A 281 0.44 8.36 -6.75
N PHE A 282 -0.01 8.70 -5.55
CA PHE A 282 0.53 8.12 -4.32
C PHE A 282 -0.39 7.00 -3.87
N ILE A 283 0.16 5.79 -3.80
CA ILE A 283 -0.52 4.61 -3.30
C ILE A 283 0.03 4.31 -1.91
N ILE A 284 -0.82 4.41 -0.90
CA ILE A 284 -0.47 4.24 0.50
C ILE A 284 -1.13 3.00 1.08
N HIS A 285 -0.31 2.16 1.70
CA HIS A 285 -0.73 1.05 2.54
C HIS A 285 -0.40 1.38 3.99
N SER A 286 -1.36 1.23 4.89
CA SER A 286 -1.11 1.30 6.33
C SER A 286 -1.36 -0.05 6.98
N ALA A 287 -0.50 -0.44 7.91
CA ALA A 287 -0.66 -1.61 8.75
C ALA A 287 -0.44 -1.22 10.23
N ARG A 288 -1.37 -1.61 11.09
CA ARG A 288 -1.27 -1.41 12.54
C ARG A 288 -0.49 -2.54 13.19
N ARG A 289 0.52 -2.22 14.02
CA ARG A 289 1.30 -3.17 14.81
C ARG A 289 1.42 -2.72 16.26
N GLU A 290 1.30 -3.65 17.20
CA GLU A 290 1.68 -3.43 18.59
C GLU A 290 3.12 -3.90 18.81
N MET A 291 3.97 -3.02 19.34
CA MET A 291 5.34 -3.34 19.73
C MET A 291 5.62 -2.71 21.09
N ASP A 292 6.10 -3.52 22.04
CA ASP A 292 6.44 -3.10 23.42
C ASP A 292 5.34 -2.27 24.12
N GLY A 293 4.07 -2.65 23.93
CA GLY A 293 2.92 -1.96 24.54
C GLY A 293 2.56 -0.61 23.90
N LYS A 294 3.17 -0.26 22.76
CA LYS A 294 2.82 0.92 21.95
C LYS A 294 2.20 0.48 20.63
N THR A 295 1.11 1.12 20.23
CA THR A 295 0.60 0.97 18.86
C THR A 295 1.41 1.84 17.91
N LEU A 296 1.96 1.22 16.87
CA LEU A 296 2.63 1.89 15.77
C LEU A 296 1.86 1.65 14.46
N PHE A 297 1.79 2.70 13.64
CA PHE A 297 1.18 2.63 12.32
C PHE A 297 2.29 2.68 11.27
N PHE A 298 2.44 1.58 10.53
CA PHE A 298 3.42 1.44 9.46
C PHE A 298 2.76 1.87 8.16
N VAL A 299 3.24 2.96 7.57
CA VAL A 299 2.69 3.55 6.35
C VAL A 299 3.69 3.43 5.21
N TYR A 300 3.32 2.72 4.15
CA TYR A 300 4.13 2.49 2.95
C TYR A 300 3.48 3.19 1.76
N GLY A 301 4.17 4.18 1.18
CA GLY A 301 3.75 4.92 0.02
C GLY A 301 4.60 4.63 -1.20
N ARG A 302 4.00 4.34 -2.37
CA ARG A 302 4.72 4.41 -3.65
C ARG A 302 4.16 5.54 -4.48
N SER A 303 5.02 6.29 -5.14
CA SER A 303 4.64 7.28 -6.15
C SER A 303 4.75 6.65 -7.53
N VAL A 304 3.64 6.61 -8.26
CA VAL A 304 3.61 6.18 -9.66
C VAL A 304 3.45 7.45 -10.49
N TYR A 305 4.50 7.80 -11.22
CA TYR A 305 4.43 8.88 -12.21
C TYR A 305 3.79 8.35 -13.49
N MET A 306 2.65 8.92 -13.87
CA MET A 306 1.97 8.56 -15.10
C MET A 306 1.81 9.81 -15.97
N GLU A 307 2.47 9.83 -17.13
CA GLU A 307 2.10 10.77 -18.19
C GLU A 307 0.74 10.31 -18.74
N VAL A 308 -0.32 10.81 -18.13
CA VAL A 308 -1.66 10.68 -18.71
C VAL A 308 -1.69 11.60 -19.93
N PRO A 309 -1.80 11.07 -21.18
CA PRO A 309 -2.06 11.92 -22.31
C PRO A 309 -3.44 12.54 -22.11
N GLU A 310 -3.56 13.86 -22.26
CA GLU A 310 -4.83 14.56 -22.21
C GLU A 310 -5.89 13.84 -23.07
N LYS A 311 -6.83 13.13 -22.44
CA LYS A 311 -8.08 12.55 -23.01
C LYS A 311 -8.00 11.87 -24.40
N LYS A 312 -6.82 11.53 -24.91
CA LYS A 312 -6.58 11.02 -26.28
C LYS A 312 -5.86 9.67 -26.33
N GLY A 313 -5.51 9.08 -25.19
CA GLY A 313 -4.95 7.72 -25.10
C GLY A 313 -6.03 6.70 -24.73
N GLY A 314 -5.89 5.45 -25.18
CA GLY A 314 -6.87 4.38 -24.95
C GLY A 314 -6.79 3.67 -23.59
N ILE A 315 -5.90 4.10 -22.68
CA ILE A 315 -5.76 3.54 -21.32
C ILE A 315 -6.23 4.58 -20.31
N PHE A 316 -7.19 4.21 -19.48
CA PHE A 316 -7.83 5.06 -18.49
C PHE A 316 -7.73 4.41 -17.10
N LEU A 317 -7.52 5.22 -16.07
CA LEU A 317 -7.71 4.83 -14.67
C LEU A 317 -9.01 5.49 -14.20
N ALA A 318 -9.96 4.71 -13.73
CA ALA A 318 -11.23 5.25 -13.25
C ALA A 318 -11.07 5.80 -11.83
N GLU A 319 -11.16 7.12 -11.66
CA GLU A 319 -11.12 7.78 -10.35
C GLU A 319 -12.45 7.56 -9.59
N GLU A 320 -12.41 7.39 -8.26
CA GLU A 320 -13.63 7.38 -7.41
C GLU A 320 -14.38 8.72 -7.46
N ALA A 321 -13.73 9.84 -7.81
CA ALA A 321 -14.38 11.15 -7.94
C ALA A 321 -15.01 11.39 -9.33
N ASP A 322 -14.38 10.93 -10.41
CA ASP A 322 -15.03 10.85 -11.74
C ASP A 322 -16.18 9.84 -11.75
N SER A 323 -16.19 8.95 -10.76
CA SER A 323 -17.33 8.09 -10.51
C SER A 323 -18.58 8.89 -10.19
N GLU A 324 -18.61 10.08 -9.56
CA GLU A 324 -19.90 10.76 -9.34
C GLU A 324 -20.61 11.19 -10.65
N GLY A 325 -19.84 11.63 -11.66
CA GLY A 325 -20.37 11.91 -13.00
C GLY A 325 -20.77 10.62 -13.75
N TYR A 326 -19.98 9.56 -13.60
CA TYR A 326 -20.31 8.23 -14.11
C TYR A 326 -21.36 7.50 -13.29
N VAL A 327 -21.64 7.90 -12.05
CA VAL A 327 -22.62 7.39 -11.06
C VAL A 327 -23.94 8.05 -11.31
N PHE A 328 -24.00 9.22 -11.94
CA PHE A 328 -25.26 9.64 -12.55
C PHE A 328 -25.64 8.75 -13.75
N GLU A 329 -24.66 8.32 -14.56
CA GLU A 329 -24.90 7.33 -15.63
C GLU A 329 -25.00 5.87 -15.14
N SER A 330 -24.41 5.51 -13.99
CA SER A 330 -24.29 4.14 -13.48
C SER A 330 -25.14 3.82 -12.24
N SER A 331 -25.60 4.81 -11.45
CA SER A 331 -26.69 4.63 -10.48
C SER A 331 -27.98 4.19 -11.17
N PHE A 332 -28.11 4.52 -12.44
CA PHE A 332 -29.22 4.11 -13.31
C PHE A 332 -28.75 3.32 -14.53
N GLY A 333 -27.52 2.81 -14.51
CA GLY A 333 -26.92 2.02 -15.58
C GLY A 333 -27.56 0.63 -15.67
N VAL A 334 -28.76 0.56 -16.26
CA VAL A 334 -29.35 -0.40 -17.24
C VAL A 334 -29.21 -1.93 -17.01
N ILE A 335 -28.31 -2.38 -16.16
CA ILE A 335 -28.14 -3.78 -15.74
C ILE A 335 -28.49 -3.95 -14.26
N ASN A 336 -28.48 -2.86 -13.48
CA ASN A 336 -28.80 -2.91 -12.06
C ASN A 336 -30.30 -2.88 -11.72
N SER A 337 -31.21 -2.59 -12.66
CA SER A 337 -32.61 -2.33 -12.29
C SER A 337 -33.63 -3.43 -12.65
N VAL A 338 -33.36 -4.38 -13.55
CA VAL A 338 -34.37 -5.42 -13.88
C VAL A 338 -33.74 -6.75 -14.32
N GLY A 339 -34.16 -7.86 -13.68
CA GLY A 339 -34.15 -9.21 -14.27
C GLY A 339 -32.86 -10.04 -14.18
N GLN A 340 -32.74 -11.01 -15.11
CA GLN A 340 -31.75 -12.10 -15.14
C GLN A 340 -30.29 -11.65 -15.26
N ALA A 341 -30.03 -10.47 -15.84
CA ALA A 341 -28.67 -9.95 -16.02
C ALA A 341 -28.03 -9.51 -14.69
N ARG A 342 -28.82 -8.99 -13.74
CA ARG A 342 -28.34 -8.63 -12.41
C ARG A 342 -27.96 -9.86 -11.58
N GLU A 343 -28.80 -10.91 -11.64
CA GLU A 343 -28.50 -12.18 -10.98
C GLU A 343 -27.21 -12.80 -11.51
N ALA A 344 -27.00 -12.76 -12.83
CA ALA A 344 -25.75 -13.20 -13.43
C ALA A 344 -24.54 -12.37 -12.96
N ILE A 345 -24.66 -11.04 -12.86
CA ILE A 345 -23.58 -10.19 -12.31
C ILE A 345 -23.29 -10.52 -10.84
N LEU A 346 -24.32 -10.71 -10.01
CA LEU A 346 -24.14 -11.06 -8.60
C LEU A 346 -23.42 -12.40 -8.45
N GLN A 347 -23.79 -13.40 -9.27
CA GLN A 347 -23.09 -14.69 -9.32
C GLN A 347 -21.63 -14.56 -9.78
N CYS A 348 -21.33 -13.64 -10.72
CA CYS A 348 -19.95 -13.35 -11.11
C CYS A 348 -19.14 -12.77 -9.96
N CYS A 349 -19.71 -11.83 -9.20
CA CYS A 349 -19.04 -11.08 -8.14
C CYS A 349 -18.58 -11.97 -6.97
N ASP A 350 -19.29 -13.07 -6.72
CA ASP A 350 -18.91 -14.07 -5.71
C ASP A 350 -17.74 -14.97 -6.18
N SER A 351 -17.42 -14.95 -7.48
CA SER A 351 -16.34 -15.73 -8.06
C SER A 351 -15.07 -14.90 -8.26
N ARG A 352 -13.89 -15.52 -8.12
CA ARG A 352 -12.59 -14.91 -8.48
C ARG A 352 -12.20 -15.17 -9.94
N LEU A 353 -13.13 -15.63 -10.76
CA LEU A 353 -12.86 -15.98 -12.15
C LEU A 353 -12.87 -14.72 -13.02
N PRO A 354 -12.04 -14.67 -14.09
CA PRO A 354 -12.16 -13.62 -15.10
C PRO A 354 -13.56 -13.62 -15.72
N VAL A 355 -14.07 -12.45 -16.10
CA VAL A 355 -15.41 -12.31 -16.70
C VAL A 355 -15.28 -11.89 -18.16
N LEU A 356 -15.99 -12.57 -19.06
CA LEU A 356 -16.11 -12.19 -20.47
C LEU A 356 -17.53 -11.73 -20.78
N ILE A 357 -17.69 -10.48 -21.21
CA ILE A 357 -18.95 -9.85 -21.56
C ILE A 357 -19.09 -9.81 -23.08
N LEU A 358 -20.05 -10.56 -23.62
CA LEU A 358 -20.35 -10.58 -25.06
C LEU A 358 -21.67 -9.88 -25.35
N GLY A 359 -21.72 -9.07 -26.40
CA GLY A 359 -22.99 -8.56 -26.89
C GLY A 359 -22.85 -7.53 -28.01
N GLU A 360 -23.97 -7.21 -28.64
CA GLU A 360 -24.05 -6.19 -29.70
C GLU A 360 -23.60 -4.80 -29.22
N PRO A 361 -23.22 -3.90 -30.14
CA PRO A 361 -22.91 -2.52 -29.76
C PRO A 361 -24.10 -1.85 -29.06
N GLY A 362 -23.81 -1.08 -28.01
CA GLY A 362 -24.83 -0.32 -27.27
C GLY A 362 -25.70 -1.12 -26.29
N THR A 363 -25.36 -2.37 -25.95
CA THR A 363 -26.12 -3.18 -24.98
C THR A 363 -25.85 -2.85 -23.50
N GLY A 364 -24.85 -2.01 -23.21
CA GLY A 364 -24.48 -1.60 -21.84
C GLY A 364 -23.30 -2.37 -21.23
N LYS A 365 -22.42 -2.96 -22.04
CA LYS A 365 -21.27 -3.75 -21.58
C LYS A 365 -20.36 -3.01 -20.58
N ASP A 366 -20.09 -1.73 -20.82
CA ASP A 366 -19.26 -0.91 -19.93
C ASP A 366 -19.91 -0.73 -18.55
N ALA A 367 -21.23 -0.52 -18.50
CA ALA A 367 -21.97 -0.46 -17.26
C ALA A 367 -21.95 -1.80 -16.49
N ALA A 368 -21.91 -2.93 -17.22
CA ALA A 368 -21.77 -4.26 -16.63
C ALA A 368 -20.40 -4.42 -15.96
N ALA A 369 -19.33 -4.04 -16.67
CA ALA A 369 -17.96 -4.11 -16.18
C ALA A 369 -17.75 -3.25 -14.92
N SER A 370 -18.22 -2.00 -14.95
CA SER A 370 -18.16 -1.12 -13.78
C SER A 370 -18.99 -1.67 -12.61
N SER A 371 -20.17 -2.24 -12.86
CA SER A 371 -20.98 -2.88 -11.81
C SER A 371 -20.27 -4.06 -11.17
N ILE A 372 -19.61 -4.91 -11.97
CA ILE A 372 -18.81 -6.05 -11.47
C ILE A 372 -17.65 -5.56 -10.61
N TYR A 373 -17.00 -4.45 -10.98
CA TYR A 373 -15.94 -3.85 -10.16
C TYR A 373 -16.49 -3.34 -8.81
N HIS A 374 -17.52 -2.50 -8.82
CA HIS A 374 -18.11 -1.93 -7.60
C HIS A 374 -18.76 -2.97 -6.69
N MET A 375 -19.23 -4.09 -7.26
CA MET A 375 -19.85 -5.19 -6.52
C MET A 375 -18.90 -6.36 -6.24
N GLY A 376 -17.68 -6.36 -6.77
CA GLY A 376 -16.76 -7.50 -6.69
C GLY A 376 -16.04 -7.66 -5.34
N TYR A 377 -15.05 -8.55 -5.31
CA TYR A 377 -14.18 -8.77 -4.15
C TYR A 377 -13.11 -7.67 -4.00
N ASN A 378 -12.67 -7.06 -5.11
CA ASN A 378 -11.54 -6.14 -5.14
C ASN A 378 -11.96 -4.65 -5.01
N ARG A 379 -12.99 -4.38 -4.21
CA ARG A 379 -13.53 -3.01 -4.01
C ARG A 379 -12.48 -2.14 -3.32
N GLY A 380 -12.08 -1.06 -3.99
CA GLY A 380 -11.07 -0.11 -3.49
C GLY A 380 -9.66 -0.29 -4.07
N GLY A 381 -9.42 -1.33 -4.88
CA GLY A 381 -8.17 -1.47 -5.65
C GLY A 381 -8.23 -0.74 -7.00
N ALA A 382 -7.09 -0.44 -7.62
CA ALA A 382 -7.05 0.32 -8.88
C ALA A 382 -7.89 -0.33 -10.01
N TYR A 383 -8.74 0.48 -10.67
CA TYR A 383 -9.59 0.06 -11.80
C TYR A 383 -9.11 0.65 -13.13
N PHE A 384 -8.44 -0.18 -13.92
CA PHE A 384 -7.90 0.19 -15.23
C PHE A 384 -8.87 -0.19 -16.34
N ILE A 385 -9.19 0.75 -17.22
CA ILE A 385 -9.99 0.55 -18.43
C ILE A 385 -9.06 0.71 -19.63
N ILE A 386 -8.96 -0.34 -20.44
CA ILE A 386 -8.10 -0.39 -21.63
C ILE A 386 -9.00 -0.57 -22.83
N ASP A 387 -9.24 0.50 -23.57
CA ASP A 387 -10.00 0.45 -24.82
C ASP A 387 -9.10 0.00 -25.97
N CYS A 388 -9.15 -1.28 -26.30
CA CYS A 388 -8.30 -1.91 -27.32
C CYS A 388 -8.49 -1.30 -28.71
N GLU A 389 -9.57 -0.55 -28.96
CA GLU A 389 -9.79 0.18 -30.21
C GLU A 389 -9.01 1.51 -30.27
N LEU A 390 -8.74 2.12 -29.11
CA LEU A 390 -8.11 3.44 -29.00
C LEU A 390 -6.60 3.37 -28.68
N VAL A 391 -6.10 2.23 -28.20
CA VAL A 391 -4.69 2.07 -27.81
C VAL A 391 -3.79 1.85 -29.03
N THR A 392 -2.76 2.69 -29.15
CA THR A 392 -1.75 2.63 -30.22
C THR A 392 -0.69 1.54 -29.95
N GLY A 393 0.01 1.09 -31.00
CA GLY A 393 1.06 0.07 -30.86
C GLY A 393 2.24 0.47 -29.96
N LYS A 394 2.54 1.78 -29.86
CA LYS A 394 3.57 2.29 -28.94
C LYS A 394 3.13 2.19 -27.47
N GLU A 395 1.87 2.52 -27.18
CA GLU A 395 1.29 2.39 -25.84
C GLU A 395 1.23 0.94 -25.40
N TRP A 396 0.86 0.01 -26.31
CA TRP A 396 0.93 -1.43 -26.03
C TRP A 396 2.34 -1.90 -25.66
N ASN A 397 3.38 -1.49 -26.40
CA ASN A 397 4.75 -1.89 -26.08
C ASN A 397 5.20 -1.32 -24.73
N GLN A 398 4.88 -0.05 -24.42
CA GLN A 398 5.17 0.50 -23.09
C GLN A 398 4.42 -0.24 -21.98
N PHE A 399 3.19 -0.67 -22.25
CA PHE A 399 2.35 -1.42 -21.31
C PHE A 399 2.87 -2.85 -21.07
N PHE A 400 3.55 -3.46 -22.05
CA PHE A 400 4.18 -4.79 -21.90
C PHE A 400 5.60 -4.75 -21.32
N GLU A 401 6.39 -3.72 -21.65
CA GLU A 401 7.84 -3.71 -21.36
C GLU A 401 8.20 -3.00 -20.05
N LYS A 402 7.37 -2.08 -19.54
CA LYS A 402 7.68 -1.35 -18.30
C LYS A 402 7.38 -2.20 -17.05
N PRO A 403 8.33 -2.32 -16.10
CA PRO A 403 8.10 -3.01 -14.83
C PRO A 403 7.07 -2.31 -13.93
N THR A 404 6.75 -1.04 -14.20
CA THR A 404 5.69 -0.26 -13.53
C THR A 404 4.30 -0.46 -14.16
N SER A 405 4.16 -1.40 -15.10
CA SER A 405 2.89 -1.65 -15.77
C SER A 405 1.85 -2.26 -14.82
N PRO A 406 0.58 -1.83 -14.89
CA PRO A 406 -0.55 -2.44 -14.17
C PRO A 406 -0.71 -3.95 -14.39
N LEU A 407 -0.19 -4.50 -15.49
CA LEU A 407 -0.20 -5.95 -15.74
C LEU A 407 0.71 -6.75 -14.80
N LEU A 408 1.73 -6.11 -14.24
CA LEU A 408 2.67 -6.76 -13.34
C LEU A 408 2.28 -6.57 -11.87
N ASP A 409 1.33 -5.68 -11.60
CA ASP A 409 0.81 -5.38 -10.26
C ASP A 409 -0.14 -6.47 -9.74
N VAL A 410 -0.49 -6.38 -8.45
CA VAL A 410 -1.31 -7.37 -7.73
C VAL A 410 -2.53 -6.68 -7.13
N ASN A 411 -3.68 -7.37 -7.10
CA ASN A 411 -4.96 -6.84 -6.61
C ASN A 411 -5.44 -5.61 -7.40
N CYS A 412 -5.23 -5.58 -8.70
CA CYS A 412 -5.86 -4.59 -9.59
C CYS A 412 -7.06 -5.20 -10.32
N THR A 413 -8.03 -4.35 -10.70
CA THR A 413 -9.11 -4.72 -11.61
C THR A 413 -8.83 -4.15 -12.99
N ILE A 414 -8.72 -5.01 -14.00
CA ILE A 414 -8.37 -4.61 -15.36
C ILE A 414 -9.51 -4.96 -16.31
N TYR A 415 -10.11 -3.93 -16.92
CA TYR A 415 -11.15 -4.05 -17.91
C TYR A 415 -10.60 -3.82 -19.32
N PHE A 416 -10.51 -4.88 -20.12
CA PHE A 416 -10.19 -4.80 -21.54
C PHE A 416 -11.47 -4.63 -22.36
N LYS A 417 -11.66 -3.44 -22.91
CA LYS A 417 -12.78 -3.08 -23.76
C LYS A 417 -12.48 -3.34 -25.23
N ASN A 418 -13.46 -3.84 -25.97
CA ASN A 418 -13.40 -4.03 -27.42
C ASN A 418 -12.24 -4.93 -27.90
N ILE A 419 -12.09 -6.11 -27.30
CA ILE A 419 -10.99 -7.03 -27.57
C ILE A 419 -10.91 -7.48 -29.04
N GLN A 420 -12.03 -7.43 -29.76
CA GLN A 420 -12.06 -7.71 -31.20
C GLN A 420 -11.19 -6.75 -32.03
N ALA A 421 -10.87 -5.56 -31.52
CA ALA A 421 -10.05 -4.57 -32.20
C ALA A 421 -8.54 -4.84 -32.06
N LEU A 422 -8.12 -5.87 -31.31
CA LEU A 422 -6.72 -6.20 -31.14
C LEU A 422 -6.06 -6.67 -32.43
N SER A 423 -4.85 -6.17 -32.69
CA SER A 423 -3.99 -6.72 -33.74
C SER A 423 -3.52 -8.14 -33.39
N SER A 424 -3.27 -8.97 -34.39
CA SER A 424 -2.78 -10.35 -34.22
C SER A 424 -1.44 -10.43 -33.46
N VAL A 425 -0.62 -9.38 -33.51
CA VAL A 425 0.64 -9.29 -32.76
C VAL A 425 0.39 -9.00 -31.28
N THR A 426 -0.47 -8.02 -31.00
CA THR A 426 -0.84 -7.65 -29.62
C THR A 426 -1.59 -8.79 -28.92
N GLU A 427 -2.47 -9.46 -29.64
CA GLU A 427 -3.23 -10.61 -29.15
C GLU A 427 -2.30 -11.73 -28.68
N LYS A 428 -1.29 -12.10 -29.48
CA LYS A 428 -0.30 -13.11 -29.09
C LYS A 428 0.48 -12.70 -27.84
N LYS A 429 1.00 -11.47 -27.80
CA LYS A 429 1.72 -10.95 -26.63
C LYS A 429 0.86 -10.97 -25.36
N LEU A 430 -0.42 -10.58 -25.47
CA LEU A 430 -1.34 -10.58 -24.34
C LEU A 430 -1.66 -12.01 -23.87
N ARG A 431 -1.83 -12.95 -24.79
CA ARG A 431 -2.02 -14.38 -24.46
C ARG A 431 -0.81 -14.95 -23.72
N ASP A 432 0.39 -14.72 -24.25
CA ASP A 432 1.64 -15.16 -23.63
C ASP A 432 1.75 -14.57 -22.21
N LEU A 433 1.46 -13.29 -22.03
CA LEU A 433 1.52 -12.63 -20.72
C LEU A 433 0.50 -13.21 -19.72
N ILE A 434 -0.72 -13.50 -20.16
CA ILE A 434 -1.75 -14.13 -19.32
C ILE A 434 -1.28 -15.51 -18.84
N GLU A 435 -0.67 -16.32 -19.72
CA GLU A 435 -0.18 -17.67 -19.37
C GLU A 435 1.06 -17.59 -18.45
N TYR A 436 2.09 -16.83 -18.81
CA TYR A 436 3.37 -16.79 -18.07
C TYR A 436 3.26 -16.11 -16.69
N THR A 437 2.46 -15.05 -16.57
CA THR A 437 2.40 -14.25 -15.34
C THR A 437 1.26 -14.63 -14.39
N ASN A 438 0.45 -15.65 -14.74
CA ASN A 438 -0.78 -16.01 -14.05
C ASN A 438 -1.67 -14.77 -13.75
N LEU A 439 -1.77 -13.85 -14.71
CA LEU A 439 -2.44 -12.55 -14.54
C LEU A 439 -3.86 -12.69 -13.96
N CYS A 440 -4.61 -13.68 -14.44
CA CYS A 440 -5.98 -13.98 -14.01
C CYS A 440 -6.12 -14.47 -12.57
N LYS A 441 -5.02 -14.92 -11.92
CA LYS A 441 -5.03 -15.33 -10.51
C LYS A 441 -4.64 -14.18 -9.57
N ARG A 442 -3.82 -13.25 -10.05
CA ARG A 442 -3.29 -12.12 -9.28
C ARG A 442 -4.23 -10.91 -9.30
N ASN A 443 -5.00 -10.76 -10.39
CA ASN A 443 -5.83 -9.60 -10.67
C ASN A 443 -7.24 -10.02 -11.10
N GLN A 444 -8.22 -9.15 -10.87
CA GLN A 444 -9.59 -9.35 -11.38
C GLN A 444 -9.65 -8.83 -12.83
N ILE A 445 -9.85 -9.72 -13.79
CA ILE A 445 -9.87 -9.34 -15.21
C ILE A 445 -11.28 -9.40 -15.78
N ILE A 446 -11.68 -8.32 -16.44
CA ILE A 446 -12.94 -8.21 -17.16
C ILE A 446 -12.61 -7.97 -18.64
N PHE A 447 -13.27 -8.71 -19.50
CA PHE A 447 -13.11 -8.66 -20.95
C PHE A 447 -14.44 -8.28 -21.58
N SER A 448 -14.48 -7.37 -22.54
CA SER A 448 -15.66 -7.18 -23.40
C SER A 448 -15.34 -7.34 -24.87
N ALA A 449 -16.26 -8.01 -25.58
CA ALA A 449 -16.20 -8.12 -27.03
C ALA A 449 -17.55 -7.78 -27.65
N VAL A 450 -17.49 -7.09 -28.79
CA VAL A 450 -18.65 -6.84 -29.64
C VAL A 450 -18.82 -8.04 -30.57
N VAL A 451 -20.00 -8.64 -30.55
CA VAL A 451 -20.35 -9.76 -31.42
C VAL A 451 -21.64 -9.39 -32.16
N ARG A 452 -21.58 -9.28 -33.49
CA ARG A 452 -22.78 -9.18 -34.33
C ARG A 452 -23.17 -10.55 -34.87
N ARG A 453 -24.46 -10.76 -35.13
CA ARG A 453 -24.95 -11.97 -35.82
C ARG A 453 -24.40 -11.97 -37.25
N GLY A 454 -23.54 -12.94 -37.58
CA GLY A 454 -22.99 -13.14 -38.93
C GLY A 454 -21.57 -12.64 -39.17
N GLU A 455 -20.90 -12.05 -38.18
CA GLU A 455 -19.47 -11.67 -38.27
C GLU A 455 -18.53 -12.85 -37.92
N GLU A 456 -17.28 -12.79 -38.41
CA GLU A 456 -16.24 -13.76 -38.08
C GLU A 456 -15.97 -13.82 -36.57
N LYS A 457 -15.70 -15.03 -36.06
CA LYS A 457 -15.46 -15.27 -34.64
C LYS A 457 -14.20 -14.56 -34.17
N CYS A 458 -14.29 -13.81 -33.08
CA CYS A 458 -13.14 -13.20 -32.42
C CYS A 458 -12.22 -14.28 -31.82
N LEU A 459 -11.02 -14.46 -32.39
CA LEU A 459 -10.02 -15.46 -31.95
C LEU A 459 -9.64 -15.31 -30.47
N MET A 460 -9.56 -14.07 -29.97
CA MET A 460 -9.22 -13.81 -28.58
C MET A 460 -10.34 -14.20 -27.62
N ALA A 461 -11.60 -13.96 -28.01
CA ALA A 461 -12.75 -14.40 -27.22
C ALA A 461 -12.81 -15.93 -27.12
N GLU A 462 -12.51 -16.64 -28.21
CA GLU A 462 -12.42 -18.10 -28.23
C GLU A 462 -11.29 -18.63 -27.33
N TYR A 463 -10.12 -17.98 -27.36
CA TYR A 463 -9.02 -18.31 -26.46
C TYR A 463 -9.42 -18.14 -24.98
N ILE A 464 -10.08 -17.03 -24.63
CA ILE A 464 -10.50 -16.76 -23.25
C ILE A 464 -11.52 -17.81 -22.78
N LEU A 465 -12.49 -18.16 -23.63
CA LEU A 465 -13.50 -19.17 -23.33
C LEU A 465 -12.88 -20.56 -23.11
N ASN A 466 -11.95 -20.98 -23.96
CA ASN A 466 -11.42 -22.33 -23.95
C ASN A 466 -10.27 -22.55 -22.96
N ARG A 467 -9.43 -21.53 -22.71
CA ARG A 467 -8.19 -21.69 -21.92
C ARG A 467 -8.19 -20.97 -20.58
N VAL A 468 -8.85 -19.82 -20.47
CA VAL A 468 -8.75 -18.95 -19.27
C VAL A 468 -9.79 -19.31 -18.18
N LYS A 469 -10.76 -20.19 -18.49
CA LYS A 469 -11.87 -20.58 -17.59
C LYS A 469 -12.58 -19.36 -16.99
N CYS A 470 -13.16 -18.55 -17.87
CA CYS A 470 -13.89 -17.34 -17.48
C CYS A 470 -15.38 -17.61 -17.21
N PHE A 471 -16.02 -16.69 -16.50
CA PHE A 471 -17.47 -16.59 -16.45
C PHE A 471 -17.96 -15.82 -17.69
N LEU A 472 -18.93 -16.40 -18.41
CA LEU A 472 -19.49 -15.79 -19.62
C LEU A 472 -20.78 -15.01 -19.28
N LEU A 473 -20.76 -13.71 -19.54
CA LEU A 473 -21.93 -12.84 -19.43
C LEU A 473 -22.40 -12.39 -20.81
N GLN A 474 -23.60 -12.80 -21.20
CA GLN A 474 -24.19 -12.40 -22.47
C GLN A 474 -25.11 -11.19 -22.28
N ALA A 475 -24.71 -10.06 -22.85
CA ALA A 475 -25.52 -8.85 -22.91
C ALA A 475 -26.51 -8.95 -24.08
N LEU A 476 -27.77 -9.27 -23.76
CA LEU A 476 -28.82 -9.46 -24.75
C LEU A 476 -29.22 -8.14 -25.44
N PRO A 477 -29.53 -8.16 -26.74
CA PRO A 477 -30.10 -7.03 -27.45
C PRO A 477 -31.40 -6.56 -26.80
N ILE A 478 -31.68 -5.26 -26.87
CA ILE A 478 -32.86 -4.67 -26.20
C ILE A 478 -34.18 -5.24 -26.74
N GLN A 479 -34.20 -5.68 -28.00
CA GLN A 479 -35.32 -6.38 -28.63
C GLN A 479 -35.76 -7.65 -27.89
N GLN A 480 -34.80 -8.38 -27.30
CA GLN A 480 -35.07 -9.63 -26.58
C GLN A 480 -35.52 -9.37 -25.14
N ARG A 481 -35.40 -8.13 -24.67
CA ARG A 481 -35.80 -7.66 -23.33
C ARG A 481 -36.82 -6.52 -23.41
N LYS A 482 -37.91 -6.72 -24.17
CA LYS A 482 -38.98 -5.70 -24.34
C LYS A 482 -39.55 -5.18 -23.01
N LYS A 483 -39.63 -6.03 -21.98
CA LYS A 483 -40.09 -5.63 -20.64
C LYS A 483 -39.16 -4.60 -19.98
N ASP A 484 -37.87 -4.67 -20.27
CA ASP A 484 -36.88 -3.73 -19.73
C ASP A 484 -36.97 -2.38 -20.43
N VAL A 485 -37.40 -2.30 -21.71
CA VAL A 485 -37.54 -1.04 -22.45
C VAL A 485 -38.41 -0.04 -21.69
N LYS A 486 -39.55 -0.48 -21.16
CA LYS A 486 -40.45 0.37 -20.36
C LYS A 486 -39.77 0.90 -19.10
N SER A 487 -39.19 0.00 -18.31
CA SER A 487 -38.49 0.34 -17.06
C SER A 487 -37.30 1.27 -17.30
N LEU A 488 -36.52 1.01 -18.35
CA LEU A 488 -35.38 1.84 -18.74
C LEU A 488 -35.82 3.23 -19.20
N SER A 489 -36.94 3.31 -19.93
CA SER A 489 -37.48 4.59 -20.41
C SER A 489 -37.92 5.49 -19.25
N VAL A 490 -38.58 4.94 -18.22
CA VAL A 490 -39.00 5.70 -17.02
C VAL A 490 -37.79 6.18 -16.23
N ILE A 491 -36.82 5.30 -16.00
CA ILE A 491 -35.59 5.62 -15.27
C ILE A 491 -34.82 6.74 -15.98
N TYR A 492 -34.64 6.60 -17.29
CA TYR A 492 -33.89 7.57 -18.08
C TYR A 492 -34.63 8.91 -18.21
N LEU A 493 -35.97 8.88 -18.30
CA LEU A 493 -36.80 10.08 -18.26
C LEU A 493 -36.57 10.88 -16.97
N ASN A 494 -36.55 10.20 -15.82
CA ASN A 494 -36.29 10.84 -14.54
C ASN A 494 -34.88 11.46 -14.49
N ALA A 495 -33.86 10.74 -14.96
CA ALA A 495 -32.50 11.27 -15.04
C ALA A 495 -32.40 12.52 -15.94
N LEU A 496 -33.07 12.49 -17.10
CA LEU A 496 -33.11 13.62 -18.03
C LEU A 496 -33.91 14.81 -17.49
N ASN A 497 -34.98 14.58 -16.73
CA ASN A 497 -35.73 15.66 -16.07
C ASN A 497 -34.83 16.45 -15.10
N VAL A 498 -33.98 15.74 -14.35
CA VAL A 498 -32.99 16.35 -13.46
C VAL A 498 -31.89 17.07 -14.27
N GLU A 499 -31.33 16.44 -15.29
CA GLU A 499 -30.25 17.01 -16.12
C GLU A 499 -30.70 18.26 -16.90
N LEU A 500 -31.90 18.24 -17.47
CA LEU A 500 -32.42 19.28 -18.37
C LEU A 500 -33.38 20.26 -17.69
N GLY A 501 -33.64 20.09 -16.38
CA GLY A 501 -34.56 20.94 -15.61
C GLY A 501 -36.01 20.86 -16.10
N LYS A 502 -36.45 19.70 -16.59
CA LYS A 502 -37.82 19.47 -17.08
C LYS A 502 -38.66 18.69 -16.07
N GLN A 503 -39.98 18.74 -16.24
CA GLN A 503 -40.96 18.07 -15.37
C GLN A 503 -41.89 17.16 -16.20
N ILE A 504 -41.31 16.28 -17.02
CA ILE A 504 -42.08 15.34 -17.82
C ILE A 504 -42.49 14.14 -16.95
N ILE A 505 -43.78 13.83 -16.92
CA ILE A 505 -44.37 12.78 -16.06
C ILE A 505 -44.20 11.39 -16.70
N GLY A 506 -44.33 11.28 -18.02
CA GLY A 506 -44.27 9.99 -18.70
C GLY A 506 -44.53 10.05 -20.20
N PHE A 507 -44.87 8.88 -20.76
CA PHE A 507 -45.24 8.69 -22.16
C PHE A 507 -46.75 8.53 -22.27
N GLU A 508 -47.33 8.98 -23.39
CA GLU A 508 -48.69 8.56 -23.75
C GLU A 508 -48.69 7.04 -24.07
N PRO A 509 -49.80 6.31 -23.83
CA PRO A 509 -49.89 4.87 -24.12
C PRO A 509 -49.49 4.53 -25.56
N GLU A 510 -49.92 5.38 -26.49
CA GLU A 510 -49.61 5.31 -27.91
C GLU A 510 -48.13 5.48 -28.26
N ALA A 511 -47.42 6.28 -27.47
CA ALA A 511 -45.99 6.52 -27.59
C ALA A 511 -45.19 5.35 -26.99
N GLU A 512 -45.68 4.80 -25.88
CA GLU A 512 -45.08 3.65 -25.21
C GLU A 512 -45.11 2.39 -26.09
N GLU A 513 -46.24 2.14 -26.78
CA GLU A 513 -46.35 1.06 -27.76
C GLU A 513 -45.32 1.17 -28.89
N GLU A 514 -45.09 2.39 -29.38
CA GLU A 514 -44.11 2.64 -30.45
C GLU A 514 -42.68 2.36 -29.96
N LEU A 515 -42.35 2.76 -28.72
CA LEU A 515 -41.04 2.47 -28.10
C LEU A 515 -40.82 0.96 -27.91
N MET A 516 -41.86 0.21 -27.54
CA MET A 516 -41.77 -1.24 -27.31
C MET A 516 -41.69 -2.07 -28.59
N ASN A 517 -42.30 -1.60 -29.68
CA ASN A 517 -42.36 -2.31 -30.95
C ASN A 517 -41.18 -2.00 -31.89
N TYR A 518 -40.42 -0.93 -31.62
CA TYR A 518 -39.26 -0.59 -32.42
C TYR A 518 -38.08 -1.55 -32.19
N HIS A 519 -37.28 -1.75 -33.24
CA HIS A 519 -36.19 -2.73 -33.26
C HIS A 519 -34.90 -2.23 -32.58
N TRP A 520 -34.69 -0.92 -32.42
CA TRP A 520 -33.49 -0.38 -31.73
C TRP A 520 -32.15 -0.99 -32.19
N PRO A 521 -31.74 -0.84 -33.47
CA PRO A 521 -30.47 -1.38 -33.97
C PRO A 521 -29.22 -0.94 -33.19
N GLY A 522 -29.23 0.23 -32.54
CA GLY A 522 -28.16 0.70 -31.64
C GLY A 522 -28.42 0.42 -30.15
N ASN A 523 -29.35 -0.49 -29.85
CA ASN A 523 -29.71 -0.95 -28.51
C ASN A 523 -30.00 0.22 -27.54
N VAL A 524 -29.45 0.15 -26.32
CA VAL A 524 -29.70 1.13 -25.25
C VAL A 524 -29.10 2.48 -25.59
N THR A 525 -27.94 2.50 -26.26
CA THR A 525 -27.30 3.76 -26.67
C THR A 525 -28.19 4.56 -27.61
N GLN A 526 -28.87 3.89 -28.54
CA GLN A 526 -29.85 4.51 -29.41
C GLN A 526 -31.10 4.97 -28.64
N LEU A 527 -31.66 4.10 -27.79
CA LEU A 527 -32.81 4.46 -26.95
C LEU A 527 -32.54 5.72 -26.12
N LYS A 528 -31.36 5.83 -25.50
CA LYS A 528 -30.94 7.02 -24.75
C LYS A 528 -30.92 8.28 -25.63
N ARG A 529 -30.37 8.21 -26.83
CA ARG A 529 -30.32 9.36 -27.75
C ARG A 529 -31.72 9.81 -28.16
N VAL A 530 -32.57 8.88 -28.60
CA VAL A 530 -33.97 9.17 -29.00
C VAL A 530 -34.76 9.76 -27.83
N LEU A 531 -34.63 9.20 -26.63
CA LEU A 531 -35.32 9.73 -25.45
C LEU A 531 -34.82 11.13 -25.06
N ARG A 532 -33.51 11.39 -25.14
CA ARG A 532 -32.94 12.72 -24.88
C ARG A 532 -33.49 13.76 -25.85
N GLU A 533 -33.56 13.43 -27.14
CA GLU A 533 -34.17 14.32 -28.13
C GLU A 533 -35.66 14.52 -27.91
N ALA A 534 -36.40 13.45 -27.57
CA ALA A 534 -37.82 13.52 -27.30
C ALA A 534 -38.12 14.42 -26.09
N VAL A 535 -37.34 14.30 -25.00
CA VAL A 535 -37.43 15.17 -23.83
C VAL A 535 -37.10 16.62 -24.20
N MET A 536 -36.05 16.88 -24.99
CA MET A 536 -35.69 18.24 -25.42
C MET A 536 -36.81 18.92 -26.22
N ARG A 537 -37.46 18.19 -27.13
CA ARG A 537 -38.52 18.71 -28.02
C ARG A 537 -39.87 18.87 -27.33
N THR A 538 -40.15 18.06 -26.32
CA THR A 538 -41.45 18.06 -25.64
C THR A 538 -41.58 19.31 -24.75
N LYS A 539 -42.69 20.05 -24.92
CA LYS A 539 -43.05 21.21 -24.10
C LYS A 539 -44.14 20.90 -23.06
N GLU A 540 -44.78 19.74 -23.19
CA GLU A 540 -45.88 19.28 -22.36
C GLU A 540 -45.39 18.31 -21.28
N CYS A 541 -46.30 17.91 -20.38
CA CYS A 541 -45.99 16.97 -19.29
C CYS A 541 -45.89 15.50 -19.77
N TYR A 542 -46.33 15.19 -21.00
CA TYR A 542 -46.28 13.85 -21.58
C TYR A 542 -45.59 13.87 -22.95
N ILE A 543 -44.82 12.82 -23.24
CA ILE A 543 -44.21 12.62 -24.57
C ILE A 543 -45.21 11.93 -25.49
N THR A 544 -45.54 12.62 -26.58
CA THR A 544 -46.53 12.15 -27.56
C THR A 544 -45.94 11.19 -28.60
N ARG A 545 -46.81 10.38 -29.22
CA ARG A 545 -46.42 9.44 -30.29
C ARG A 545 -45.70 10.13 -31.46
N ASN A 546 -46.16 11.33 -31.84
CA ASN A 546 -45.57 12.08 -32.95
C ASN A 546 -44.13 12.51 -32.65
N ASN A 547 -43.83 12.91 -31.42
CA ASN A 547 -42.48 13.30 -31.02
C ASN A 547 -41.50 12.12 -31.11
N ILE A 548 -41.89 10.93 -30.63
CA ILE A 548 -41.06 9.73 -30.71
C ILE A 548 -40.82 9.31 -32.17
N ARG A 549 -41.88 9.29 -33.00
CA ARG A 549 -41.74 8.96 -34.44
C ARG A 549 -40.81 9.91 -35.17
N MET A 550 -40.87 11.20 -34.88
CA MET A 550 -39.97 12.20 -35.47
C MET A 550 -38.52 11.97 -35.03
N CYS A 551 -38.27 11.67 -33.76
CA CYS A 551 -36.93 11.39 -33.25
C CYS A 551 -36.34 10.10 -33.86
N ILE A 552 -37.14 9.02 -33.95
CA ILE A 552 -36.71 7.78 -34.62
C ILE A 552 -36.38 8.06 -36.09
N ARG A 553 -37.22 8.84 -36.80
CA ARG A 553 -37.01 9.15 -38.23
C ARG A 553 -35.75 10.00 -38.48
N ASN A 554 -35.41 10.91 -37.56
CA ASN A 554 -34.20 11.73 -37.67
C ASN A 554 -32.92 10.90 -37.47
N GLU A 555 -32.96 9.85 -36.65
CA GLU A 555 -31.82 8.95 -36.46
C GLU A 555 -31.53 8.05 -37.67
N ILE A 556 -32.55 7.69 -38.46
CA ILE A 556 -32.38 6.85 -39.66
C ILE A 556 -31.43 7.51 -40.68
N PHE A 557 -31.31 8.84 -40.68
CA PHE A 557 -30.39 9.58 -41.56
C PHE A 557 -28.90 9.48 -41.18
N LEU A 558 -28.55 8.90 -40.02
CA LEU A 558 -27.17 8.80 -39.51
C LEU A 558 -26.57 7.38 -39.61
N ALA A 559 -27.33 6.37 -40.04
CA ALA A 559 -26.83 5.03 -40.31
C ALA A 559 -26.54 4.89 -41.81
N PRO A 560 -25.33 4.47 -42.25
CA PRO A 560 -25.13 4.07 -43.63
C PRO A 560 -26.06 2.89 -43.93
N ASP A 561 -26.86 3.02 -44.98
CA ASP A 561 -27.71 1.96 -45.54
C ASP A 561 -26.85 0.75 -45.94
N GLU A 562 -26.72 -0.23 -45.05
CA GLU A 562 -26.51 -1.62 -45.42
C GLU A 562 -27.43 -2.50 -44.56
N ASN A 563 -28.61 -2.79 -45.12
CA ASN A 563 -29.62 -3.77 -44.69
C ASN A 563 -30.75 -3.32 -43.75
N VAL A 564 -31.63 -2.44 -44.26
CA VAL A 564 -33.07 -2.54 -43.95
C VAL A 564 -33.86 -2.66 -45.26
N TYR A 565 -33.62 -3.74 -46.00
CA TYR A 565 -34.59 -4.25 -46.97
C TYR A 565 -35.23 -5.47 -46.33
N ASN A 566 -36.29 -5.24 -45.55
CA ASN A 566 -37.03 -6.30 -44.91
C ASN A 566 -37.94 -6.96 -45.96
N ILE A 567 -37.37 -7.84 -46.78
CA ILE A 567 -38.13 -8.66 -47.74
C ILE A 567 -38.81 -9.76 -46.94
N ASN A 568 -40.14 -9.83 -47.01
CA ASN A 568 -40.90 -10.84 -46.30
C ASN A 568 -40.77 -12.19 -47.01
N LEU A 569 -40.02 -13.13 -46.43
CA LEU A 569 -39.78 -14.46 -47.00
C LEU A 569 -40.95 -15.44 -46.80
N GLU A 570 -42.03 -15.04 -46.12
CA GLU A 570 -43.24 -15.85 -45.94
C GLU A 570 -44.26 -15.70 -47.10
N GLN A 571 -43.90 -14.97 -48.15
CA GLN A 571 -44.74 -14.76 -49.34
C GLN A 571 -44.39 -15.72 -50.49
N SER A 572 -45.22 -15.72 -51.54
CA SER A 572 -44.94 -16.46 -52.76
C SER A 572 -43.60 -16.01 -53.37
N LEU A 573 -42.85 -16.96 -53.92
CA LEU A 573 -41.60 -16.69 -54.67
C LEU A 573 -41.81 -15.60 -55.73
N TYR A 574 -43.01 -15.53 -56.28
CA TYR A 574 -43.42 -14.52 -57.24
C TYR A 574 -43.45 -13.10 -56.64
N ASP A 575 -44.10 -12.91 -55.49
CA ASP A 575 -44.21 -11.60 -54.82
C ASP A 575 -42.85 -11.11 -54.31
N ILE A 576 -42.04 -12.04 -53.80
CA ILE A 576 -40.65 -11.79 -53.41
C ILE A 576 -39.84 -11.30 -54.62
N THR A 577 -39.96 -11.96 -55.78
CA THR A 577 -39.26 -11.51 -56.99
C THR A 577 -39.76 -10.15 -57.50
N TYR A 578 -41.05 -9.85 -57.37
CA TYR A 578 -41.62 -8.56 -57.74
C TYR A 578 -41.11 -7.44 -56.84
N GLU A 579 -41.10 -7.63 -55.52
CA GLU A 579 -40.56 -6.65 -54.57
C GLU A 579 -39.08 -6.33 -54.86
N ILE A 580 -38.27 -7.37 -55.14
CA ILE A 580 -36.86 -7.21 -55.51
C ILE A 580 -36.72 -6.41 -56.82
N VAL A 581 -37.53 -6.72 -57.83
CA VAL A 581 -37.51 -6.01 -59.12
C VAL A 581 -37.90 -4.53 -58.94
N CYS A 582 -38.93 -4.24 -58.14
CA CYS A 582 -39.36 -2.87 -57.83
C CYS A 582 -38.31 -2.09 -57.04
N MET A 583 -37.62 -2.74 -56.09
CA MET A 583 -36.54 -2.12 -55.32
C MET A 583 -35.36 -1.73 -56.23
N VAL A 584 -34.90 -2.63 -57.09
CA VAL A 584 -33.79 -2.35 -58.02
C VAL A 584 -34.20 -1.34 -59.09
N MET A 585 -35.46 -1.32 -59.52
CA MET A 585 -35.99 -0.28 -60.42
C MET A 585 -35.95 1.11 -59.77
N LYS A 586 -36.31 1.24 -58.50
CA LYS A 586 -36.23 2.52 -57.77
C LYS A 586 -34.79 3.02 -57.64
N GLN A 587 -33.83 2.13 -57.37
CA GLN A 587 -32.41 2.49 -57.28
C GLN A 587 -31.81 2.91 -58.63
N GLU A 588 -32.30 2.34 -59.74
CA GLU A 588 -31.82 2.62 -61.10
C GLU A 588 -32.66 3.70 -61.82
N ASN A 589 -33.38 4.56 -61.08
CA ASN A 589 -34.24 5.62 -61.63
C ASN A 589 -35.24 5.11 -62.70
N MET A 590 -35.91 3.99 -62.43
CA MET A 590 -36.92 3.35 -63.30
C MET A 590 -36.38 2.87 -64.66
N ASN A 591 -35.07 2.66 -64.78
CA ASN A 591 -34.45 2.20 -66.02
C ASN A 591 -34.42 0.66 -66.12
N GLN A 592 -35.44 0.08 -66.77
CA GLN A 592 -35.60 -1.37 -66.95
C GLN A 592 -34.39 -2.08 -67.57
N LYS A 593 -33.59 -1.41 -68.41
CA LYS A 593 -32.41 -2.03 -69.03
C LYS A 593 -31.27 -2.22 -68.02
N ARG A 594 -31.01 -1.20 -67.20
CA ARG A 594 -29.98 -1.26 -66.15
C ARG A 594 -30.38 -2.19 -65.00
N THR A 595 -31.67 -2.19 -64.64
CA THR A 595 -32.22 -3.15 -63.67
C THR A 595 -32.03 -4.60 -64.14
N ALA A 596 -32.25 -4.89 -65.44
CA ALA A 596 -32.07 -6.21 -66.03
C ALA A 596 -30.60 -6.67 -66.01
N GLU A 597 -29.67 -5.78 -66.37
CA GLU A 597 -28.23 -6.03 -66.31
C GLU A 597 -27.75 -6.29 -64.87
N ARG A 598 -28.24 -5.51 -63.91
CA ARG A 598 -27.87 -5.64 -62.48
C ARG A 598 -28.39 -6.92 -61.84
N LEU A 599 -29.61 -7.32 -62.18
CA LEU A 599 -30.22 -8.57 -61.72
C LEU A 599 -29.79 -9.80 -62.55
N LYS A 600 -28.97 -9.62 -63.60
CA LYS A 600 -28.52 -10.67 -64.54
C LYS A 600 -29.67 -11.45 -65.18
N VAL A 601 -30.76 -10.76 -65.50
CA VAL A 601 -31.94 -11.34 -66.19
C VAL A 601 -32.19 -10.60 -67.51
N SER A 602 -32.92 -11.21 -68.44
CA SER A 602 -33.30 -10.52 -69.67
C SER A 602 -34.32 -9.42 -69.39
N ARG A 603 -34.27 -8.34 -70.18
CA ARG A 603 -35.25 -7.22 -70.12
C ARG A 603 -36.71 -7.71 -70.25
N THR A 604 -36.92 -8.78 -71.01
CA THR A 604 -38.23 -9.42 -71.18
C THR A 604 -38.77 -10.05 -69.90
N THR A 605 -37.90 -10.58 -69.02
CA THR A 605 -38.30 -11.16 -67.73
C THR A 605 -38.76 -10.09 -66.75
N ILE A 606 -38.05 -8.96 -66.69
CA ILE A 606 -38.48 -7.81 -65.86
C ILE A 606 -39.82 -7.26 -66.34
N TRP A 607 -40.01 -7.10 -67.65
CA TRP A 607 -41.28 -6.66 -68.20
C TRP A 607 -42.43 -7.64 -67.91
N ARG A 608 -42.17 -8.96 -68.00
CA ARG A 608 -43.18 -9.98 -67.70
C ARG A 608 -43.63 -9.93 -66.24
N ILE A 609 -42.67 -9.83 -65.31
CA ILE A 609 -42.93 -9.74 -63.86
C ILE A 609 -43.75 -8.47 -63.54
N LEU A 610 -43.43 -7.33 -64.15
CA LEU A 610 -44.18 -6.08 -63.95
C LEU A 610 -45.60 -6.14 -64.53
N LYS A 611 -45.78 -6.74 -65.70
CA LYS A 611 -47.07 -6.81 -66.39
C LYS A 611 -48.04 -7.81 -65.76
N GLU A 612 -47.53 -8.96 -65.31
CA GLU A 612 -48.34 -9.97 -64.61
C GLU A 612 -48.91 -9.40 -63.29
N HIS A 613 -48.12 -8.60 -62.54
CA HIS A 613 -48.61 -7.88 -61.35
C HIS A 613 -49.64 -6.78 -61.68
N GLU A 614 -49.48 -6.06 -62.81
CA GLU A 614 -50.49 -5.11 -63.31
C GLU A 614 -51.81 -5.80 -63.74
N THR A 615 -51.76 -7.07 -64.14
CA THR A 615 -52.98 -7.81 -64.56
C THR A 615 -53.76 -8.40 -63.40
N ASP A 616 -53.11 -8.72 -62.27
CA ASP A 616 -53.79 -9.12 -61.03
C ASP A 616 -54.46 -7.95 -60.30
N LEU A 617 -54.06 -6.70 -60.58
CA LEU A 617 -54.67 -5.47 -60.04
C LEU A 617 -55.88 -4.96 -60.87
N GLN A 618 -56.17 -5.55 -62.03
CA GLN A 618 -57.42 -5.31 -62.75
C GLN A 618 -58.46 -6.35 -62.30
N PRO A 619 -59.51 -5.98 -61.56
CA PRO A 619 -60.57 -6.92 -61.24
C PRO A 619 -61.16 -7.44 -62.56
N LYS A 620 -61.30 -8.77 -62.68
CA LYS A 620 -62.21 -9.37 -63.66
C LYS A 620 -63.55 -8.66 -63.49
N GLY A 621 -63.90 -7.83 -64.47
CA GLY A 621 -65.06 -6.97 -64.42
C GLY A 621 -66.34 -7.77 -64.21
N VAL A 622 -67.31 -7.12 -63.57
CA VAL A 622 -68.70 -7.28 -63.99
C VAL A 622 -68.95 -6.20 -65.04
#